data_AF-A0A7S2Z5L3-F1
#
_entry.id   AF-A0A7S2Z5L3-F1
#
_cell.length_a   1.000
_cell.length_b   1.000
_cell.length_c   1.000
_cell.angle_alpha   90.00
_cell.angle_beta   90.00
_cell.angle_gamma   90.00
#
_symmetry.space_group_name_H-M   'P 1'
#
loop_
_entity.id
_entity.type
_entity.pdbx_description
1 polymer ?
#
loop_
_entity_poly.entity_id
_entity_poly.type
_entity_poly.pdbx_seq_one_letter_code
_entity_poly.pdbx_strand_id
1 'polypeptide(L)'
;EDVFDEAPDIYYSEGTGRAAKMAAGCAVEATHVVVNSTMKNAFALVRPPGHHAEHECAMGFCFFNNCAVAAKAALKSGKAKRVMIIDWDVHHGNGISNAFYDDDRVLYV
;
A
#
# COMPACT_ATOMS: atom_id res chain seq x y z
N GLU A 1 -21.85 -19.65 -7.84
CA GLU A 1 -21.71 -18.32 -8.44
C GLU A 1 -20.30 -17.87 -8.16
N ASP A 2 -19.54 -17.57 -9.21
CA ASP A 2 -18.09 -17.46 -9.15
C ASP A 2 -17.66 -16.22 -8.37
N VAL A 3 -16.86 -16.43 -7.31
CA VAL A 3 -16.29 -15.40 -6.42
C VAL A 3 -15.35 -14.42 -7.16
N PHE A 4 -15.18 -14.59 -8.47
CA PHE A 4 -14.27 -13.80 -9.31
C PHE A 4 -14.93 -12.60 -10.01
N ASP A 5 -16.26 -12.44 -9.92
CA ASP A 5 -16.97 -11.34 -10.60
C ASP A 5 -16.95 -10.01 -9.82
N GLU A 6 -16.37 -9.98 -8.60
CA GLU A 6 -16.37 -8.79 -7.71
C GLU A 6 -15.00 -8.09 -7.58
N ALA A 7 -13.98 -8.52 -8.33
CA ALA A 7 -12.66 -7.88 -8.38
C ALA A 7 -12.50 -7.06 -9.68
N PRO A 8 -13.07 -5.84 -9.76
CA PRO A 8 -13.01 -5.06 -11.00
C PRO A 8 -11.55 -4.79 -11.38
N ASP A 9 -11.23 -5.06 -12.65
CA ASP A 9 -9.94 -4.76 -13.28
C ASP A 9 -8.71 -5.46 -12.66
N ILE A 10 -8.73 -6.79 -12.60
CA ILE A 10 -7.59 -7.62 -12.15
C ILE A 10 -7.17 -8.65 -13.20
N TYR A 11 -5.86 -8.85 -13.34
CA TYR A 11 -5.27 -9.99 -14.04
C TYR A 11 -4.06 -10.49 -13.25
N TYR A 12 -3.75 -11.78 -13.36
CA TYR A 12 -2.60 -12.38 -12.68
C TYR A 12 -1.88 -13.38 -13.58
N SER A 13 -0.62 -13.62 -13.25
CA SER A 13 0.20 -14.70 -13.79
C SER A 13 0.88 -15.44 -12.64
N GLU A 14 1.56 -16.54 -12.94
CA GLU A 14 2.31 -17.34 -11.95
C GLU A 14 3.26 -16.48 -11.09
N GLY A 15 3.86 -15.43 -11.68
CA GLY A 15 4.77 -14.52 -11.00
C GLY A 15 4.11 -13.46 -10.12
N THR A 16 2.80 -13.23 -10.24
CA THR A 16 2.10 -12.10 -9.60
C THR A 16 2.24 -12.12 -8.09
N GLY A 17 2.04 -13.27 -7.43
CA GLY A 17 2.11 -13.35 -5.97
C GLY A 17 3.49 -12.99 -5.42
N ARG A 18 4.57 -13.36 -6.11
CA ARG A 18 5.93 -12.95 -5.75
C ARG A 18 6.14 -11.47 -5.98
N ALA A 19 5.72 -10.95 -7.14
CA ALA A 19 5.85 -9.53 -7.47
C ALA A 19 5.11 -8.63 -6.47
N ALA A 20 3.87 -8.98 -6.11
CA ALA A 20 3.06 -8.24 -5.13
C ALA A 20 3.74 -8.18 -3.75
N LYS A 21 4.28 -9.30 -3.26
CA LYS A 21 5.04 -9.33 -1.98
C LYS A 21 6.30 -8.46 -2.04
N MET A 22 7.02 -8.49 -3.17
CA MET A 22 8.22 -7.65 -3.37
C MET A 22 7.87 -6.17 -3.45
N ALA A 23 6.75 -5.81 -4.09
CA ALA A 23 6.28 -4.43 -4.18
C ALA A 23 5.97 -3.84 -2.79
N ALA A 24 5.18 -4.58 -1.98
CA ALA A 24 4.86 -4.17 -0.61
C ALA A 24 6.12 -4.13 0.28
N GLY A 25 6.98 -5.14 0.18
CA GLY A 25 8.24 -5.21 0.93
C GLY A 25 9.20 -4.06 0.59
N CYS A 26 9.28 -3.67 -0.68
CA CYS A 26 10.11 -2.54 -1.11
C CYS A 26 9.60 -1.21 -0.54
N ALA A 27 8.28 -0.98 -0.49
CA ALA A 27 7.69 0.20 0.14
C ALA A 27 7.94 0.24 1.66
N VAL A 28 7.86 -0.92 2.33
CA VAL A 28 8.19 -1.05 3.76
C VAL A 28 9.67 -0.75 4.01
N GLU A 29 10.58 -1.30 3.21
CA GLU A 29 12.02 -1.06 3.37
C GLU A 29 12.37 0.41 3.11
N ALA A 30 11.83 1.01 2.05
CA ALA A 30 11.99 2.44 1.76
C ALA A 30 11.54 3.32 2.94
N THR A 31 10.43 2.94 3.57
CA THR A 31 9.94 3.61 4.78
C THR A 31 10.87 3.38 5.97
N HIS A 32 11.35 2.15 6.16
CA HIS A 32 12.22 1.77 7.26
C HIS A 32 13.53 2.58 7.27
N VAL A 33 14.21 2.69 6.12
CA VAL A 33 15.48 3.43 6.03
C VAL A 33 15.32 4.93 6.27
N VAL A 34 14.15 5.51 5.93
CA VAL A 34 13.86 6.93 6.19
C VAL A 34 13.48 7.15 7.65
N VAL A 35 12.58 6.34 8.20
CA VAL A 35 12.14 6.43 9.61
C VAL A 35 13.31 6.20 10.59
N ASN A 36 14.30 5.40 10.20
CA ASN A 36 15.52 5.20 10.98
C ASN A 36 16.61 6.24 10.73
N SER A 37 16.35 7.27 9.92
CA SER A 37 17.30 8.33 9.57
C SER A 37 18.57 7.80 8.88
N THR A 38 18.52 6.63 8.24
CA THR A 38 19.60 6.10 7.39
C THR A 38 19.65 6.86 6.07
N MET A 39 18.49 7.26 5.55
CA MET A 39 18.35 8.08 4.35
C MET A 39 17.39 9.26 4.61
N LYS A 40 17.57 10.37 3.88
CA LYS A 40 16.68 11.54 3.98
C LYS A 40 15.31 11.30 3.31
N ASN A 41 15.31 10.53 2.22
CA ASN A 41 14.13 10.15 1.45
C ASN A 41 14.42 8.85 0.68
N ALA A 42 13.38 8.23 0.13
CA ALA A 42 13.48 7.01 -0.67
C ALA A 42 12.36 7.00 -1.73
N PHE A 43 12.60 6.30 -2.83
CA PHE A 43 11.62 6.09 -3.90
C PHE A 43 11.58 4.61 -4.27
N ALA A 44 10.39 4.01 -4.20
CA ALA A 44 10.17 2.60 -4.51
C ALA A 44 9.49 2.48 -5.89
N LEU A 45 10.25 2.10 -6.91
CA LEU A 45 9.71 1.83 -8.24
C LEU A 45 9.21 0.39 -8.32
N VAL A 46 7.92 0.19 -8.11
CA VAL A 46 7.33 -1.14 -7.89
C VAL A 46 6.18 -1.46 -8.84
N ARG A 47 5.96 -2.76 -9.05
CA ARG A 47 4.73 -3.32 -9.64
C ARG A 47 4.44 -4.68 -9.01
N PRO A 48 3.17 -5.09 -8.81
CA PRO A 48 1.93 -4.35 -9.09
C PRO A 48 1.70 -3.10 -8.20
N PRO A 49 0.78 -2.19 -8.59
CA PRO A 49 0.35 -1.06 -7.75
C PRO A 49 -0.39 -1.55 -6.49
N GLY A 50 -0.83 -0.61 -5.63
CA GLY A 50 -1.43 -0.97 -4.35
C GLY A 50 -2.63 -0.16 -3.85
N HIS A 51 -2.85 1.08 -4.28
CA HIS A 51 -3.78 1.99 -3.59
C HIS A 51 -5.27 1.59 -3.62
N HIS A 52 -5.67 0.69 -4.53
CA HIS A 52 -7.03 0.15 -4.59
C HIS A 52 -7.21 -1.15 -3.79
N ALA A 53 -6.13 -1.82 -3.38
CA ALA A 53 -6.25 -3.11 -2.69
C ALA A 53 -6.91 -2.92 -1.31
N GLU A 54 -8.00 -3.64 -1.10
CA GLU A 54 -8.78 -3.69 0.14
C GLU A 54 -8.27 -4.79 1.07
N HIS A 55 -8.84 -4.89 2.28
CA HIS A 55 -8.47 -5.93 3.24
C HIS A 55 -8.69 -7.35 2.71
N GLU A 56 -9.81 -7.59 2.00
CA GLU A 56 -10.21 -8.92 1.51
C GLU A 56 -10.38 -8.99 -0.01
N CYS A 57 -10.08 -7.92 -0.75
CA CYS A 57 -10.32 -7.85 -2.18
C CYS A 57 -9.15 -7.20 -2.94
N ALA A 58 -8.73 -7.85 -4.02
CA ALA A 58 -7.83 -7.28 -5.02
C ALA A 58 -8.67 -6.58 -6.09
N MET A 59 -8.27 -5.38 -6.52
CA MET A 59 -8.98 -4.60 -7.54
C MET A 59 -8.07 -3.53 -8.16
N GLY A 60 -8.39 -3.02 -9.35
CA GLY A 60 -7.62 -1.95 -9.99
C GLY A 60 -6.13 -2.28 -10.14
N PHE A 61 -5.82 -3.50 -10.57
CA PHE A 61 -4.47 -4.07 -10.67
C PHE A 61 -3.71 -4.23 -9.34
N CYS A 62 -4.33 -3.92 -8.20
CA CYS A 62 -3.71 -3.92 -6.87
C CYS A 62 -4.01 -5.21 -6.10
N PHE A 63 -2.97 -5.87 -5.58
CA PHE A 63 -3.09 -7.10 -4.78
C PHE A 63 -2.82 -6.88 -3.29
N PHE A 64 -1.81 -6.06 -2.97
CA PHE A 64 -1.54 -5.59 -1.61
C PHE A 64 -1.42 -4.08 -1.62
N ASN A 65 -1.91 -3.44 -0.57
CA ASN A 65 -1.83 -2.00 -0.45
C ASN A 65 -0.44 -1.58 0.06
N ASN A 66 0.48 -1.40 -0.90
CA ASN A 66 1.89 -1.07 -0.64
C ASN A 66 2.03 0.14 0.31
N CYS A 67 1.27 1.22 0.07
CA CYS A 67 1.30 2.43 0.88
C CYS A 67 0.71 2.21 2.28
N ALA A 68 -0.43 1.52 2.40
CA ALA A 68 -1.04 1.26 3.70
C ALA A 68 -0.16 0.37 4.59
N VAL A 69 0.45 -0.69 4.02
CA VAL A 69 1.37 -1.56 4.75
C VAL A 69 2.62 -0.79 5.19
N ALA A 70 3.17 0.08 4.34
CA ALA A 70 4.29 0.93 4.69
C ALA A 70 3.95 1.94 5.81
N ALA A 71 2.78 2.57 5.76
CA ALA A 71 2.30 3.48 6.80
C ALA A 71 2.13 2.76 8.15
N LYS A 72 1.52 1.57 8.17
CA LYS A 72 1.43 0.75 9.39
C LYS A 72 2.83 0.33 9.89
N ALA A 73 3.77 0.03 9.00
CA ALA A 73 5.16 -0.27 9.38
C ALA A 73 5.87 0.94 10.03
N ALA A 74 5.67 2.15 9.49
CA ALA A 74 6.17 3.39 10.10
C ALA A 74 5.61 3.56 11.53
N LEU A 75 4.30 3.41 11.72
CA LEU A 75 3.68 3.52 13.04
C LEU A 75 4.19 2.43 14.01
N LYS A 76 4.29 1.18 13.53
CA LYS A 76 4.77 0.03 14.33
C LYS A 76 6.23 0.17 14.76
N SER A 77 7.05 0.96 14.05
CA SER A 77 8.42 1.25 14.46
C SER A 77 8.51 1.99 15.80
N GLY A 78 7.42 2.62 16.25
CA GLY A 78 7.38 3.47 17.44
C GLY A 78 8.02 4.85 17.28
N LYS A 79 8.75 5.09 16.18
CA LYS A 79 9.43 6.36 15.85
C LYS A 79 8.49 7.35 15.16
N ALA A 80 7.64 6.89 14.26
CA ALA A 80 6.57 7.72 13.68
C ALA A 80 5.31 7.64 14.57
N LYS A 81 4.78 8.80 14.97
CA LYS A 81 3.53 8.88 15.75
C LYS A 81 2.30 9.15 14.88
N ARG A 82 2.51 9.80 13.74
CA ARG A 82 1.50 10.10 12.73
C ARG A 82 2.12 9.94 11.35
N VAL A 83 1.31 9.59 10.36
CA VAL A 83 1.70 9.43 8.95
C VAL A 83 0.72 10.24 8.10
N MET A 84 1.22 10.86 7.03
CA MET A 84 0.38 11.46 6.00
C MET A 84 0.68 10.74 4.69
N ILE A 85 -0.38 10.30 4.02
CA ILE A 85 -0.33 9.71 2.70
C ILE A 85 -0.92 10.74 1.74
N ILE A 86 -0.12 11.15 0.75
CA ILE A 86 -0.59 11.97 -0.37
C ILE A 86 -0.72 11.01 -1.56
N ASP A 87 -1.94 10.83 -2.05
CA ASP A 87 -2.23 10.04 -3.23
C ASP A 87 -2.61 10.98 -4.38
N TRP A 88 -1.62 11.27 -5.22
CA TRP A 88 -1.81 12.12 -6.39
C TRP A 88 -2.28 11.34 -7.62
N ASP A 89 -2.52 10.03 -7.49
CA ASP A 89 -2.98 9.23 -8.63
C ASP A 89 -4.33 9.78 -9.10
N VAL A 90 -4.60 9.66 -10.39
CA VAL A 90 -5.86 10.16 -10.97
C VAL A 90 -7.07 9.37 -10.46
N HIS A 91 -6.85 8.13 -10.02
CA HIS A 91 -7.88 7.29 -9.42
C HIS A 91 -7.86 7.41 -7.91
N HIS A 92 -9.05 7.40 -7.31
CA HIS A 92 -9.19 7.39 -5.86
C HIS A 92 -8.64 6.08 -5.28
N GLY A 93 -7.64 6.18 -4.40
CA GLY A 93 -7.10 5.05 -3.63
C GLY A 93 -8.02 4.60 -2.50
N ASN A 94 -9.19 4.06 -2.85
CA ASN A 94 -10.21 3.58 -1.91
C ASN A 94 -9.65 2.63 -0.85
N GLY A 95 -8.73 1.74 -1.23
CA GLY A 95 -8.12 0.79 -0.30
C GLY A 95 -7.30 1.48 0.78
N ILE A 96 -6.67 2.62 0.49
CA ILE A 96 -5.97 3.43 1.50
C ILE A 96 -6.99 4.13 2.39
N SER A 97 -7.98 4.80 1.78
CA SER A 97 -9.03 5.53 2.50
C SER A 97 -9.75 4.63 3.51
N ASN A 98 -10.21 3.46 3.07
CA ASN A 98 -10.90 2.48 3.91
C ASN A 98 -9.98 1.88 4.99
N ALA A 99 -8.70 1.63 4.70
CA ALA A 99 -7.76 1.07 5.67
C ALA A 99 -7.47 1.99 6.87
N PHE A 100 -7.71 3.30 6.74
CA PHE A 100 -7.42 4.29 7.77
C PHE A 100 -8.59 5.20 8.14
N TYR A 101 -9.80 4.89 7.67
CA TYR A 101 -10.99 5.72 7.87
C TYR A 101 -11.20 6.10 9.36
N ASP A 102 -10.98 5.15 10.26
CA ASP A 102 -11.11 5.32 11.71
C ASP A 102 -9.76 5.45 12.46
N ASP A 103 -8.62 5.62 11.76
CA ASP A 103 -7.28 5.72 12.37
C ASP A 103 -6.76 7.16 12.31
N ASP A 104 -6.98 7.92 13.39
CA ASP A 104 -6.60 9.34 13.53
C ASP A 104 -5.09 9.62 13.44
N ARG A 105 -4.25 8.57 13.42
CA ARG A 105 -2.80 8.68 13.25
C ARG A 105 -2.40 8.77 11.78
N VAL A 106 -3.30 8.46 10.85
CA VAL A 106 -3.02 8.48 9.40
C VAL A 106 -3.96 9.44 8.70
N LEU A 107 -3.40 10.48 8.10
CA LEU A 107 -4.13 11.38 7.21
C LEU A 107 -3.99 10.89 5.77
N TYR A 108 -5.10 10.65 5.08
CA TYR A 108 -5.16 10.38 3.65
C TYR A 108 -5.64 11.62 2.91
N VAL A 109 -4.90 12.02 1.87
CA VAL A 109 -5.19 13.18 1.00
C VAL A 109 -5.11 12.75 -0.45
#